data_AF-A0A7S0MHW7-F1
#
_entry.id   AF-A0A7S0MHW7-F1
#
_cell.length_a   1.000
_cell.length_b   1.000
_cell.length_c   1.000
_cell.angle_alpha   90.00
_cell.angle_beta   90.00
_cell.angle_gamma   90.00
#
_symmetry.space_group_name_H-M   'P 1'
#
loop_
_entity.id
_entity.type
_entity.pdbx_description
1 polymer ?
#
loop_
_entity_poly.entity_id
_entity_poly.type
_entity_poly.pdbx_seq_one_letter_code
_entity_poly.pdbx_strand_id
1 'polypeptide(L)'
;MLIAVIGGGPIGLEFAVAACQQGFEIILLEKGPKIAQSVREWGHVTLFSPWSLNISDVSRKILSELSLPIPSAESFPTGNEFVLQYLEVLEKWLRNSGHCKILLGSEALSIGRGSYSLHCGKSFSS
;
A
#
# COMPACT_ATOMS: atom_id res chain seq x y z
N MET A 1 14.85 -9.84 -6.68
CA MET A 1 15.34 -8.47 -6.36
C MET A 1 14.42 -7.89 -5.31
N LEU A 2 14.96 -7.22 -4.29
CA LEU A 2 14.18 -6.60 -3.21
C LEU A 2 13.91 -5.13 -3.54
N ILE A 3 12.65 -4.70 -3.39
CA ILE A 3 12.23 -3.31 -3.61
C ILE A 3 11.67 -2.74 -2.31
N ALA A 4 12.18 -1.56 -1.92
CA ALA A 4 11.61 -0.79 -0.82
C ALA A 4 10.57 0.20 -1.35
N VAL A 5 9.35 0.14 -0.80
CA VAL A 5 8.25 1.05 -1.10
C VAL A 5 8.07 1.98 0.10
N ILE A 6 8.16 3.28 -0.15
CA ILE A 6 8.08 4.31 0.89
C ILE A 6 6.71 4.98 0.80
N GLY A 7 5.86 4.69 1.78
CA GLY A 7 4.46 5.11 1.84
C GLY A 7 3.49 3.97 1.52
N GLY A 8 2.57 3.72 2.44
CA GLY A 8 1.43 2.82 2.31
C GLY A 8 0.16 3.53 1.86
N GLY A 9 0.29 4.56 1.03
CA GLY A 9 -0.85 5.18 0.36
C GLY A 9 -1.35 4.36 -0.84
N PRO A 10 -2.40 4.84 -1.55
CA PRO A 10 -3.00 4.13 -2.67
C PRO A 10 -1.98 3.68 -3.72
N ILE A 11 -1.11 4.59 -4.15
CA ILE A 11 -0.10 4.32 -5.18
C ILE A 11 0.97 3.33 -4.70
N GLY A 12 1.38 3.41 -3.43
CA GLY A 12 2.37 2.50 -2.87
C GLY A 12 1.86 1.06 -2.79
N LEU A 13 0.59 0.88 -2.42
CA LEU A 13 -0.06 -0.42 -2.41
C LEU A 13 -0.21 -1.01 -3.82
N GLU A 14 -0.71 -0.22 -4.77
CA GLU A 14 -0.86 -0.63 -6.17
C GLU A 14 0.47 -1.05 -6.78
N PHE A 15 1.52 -0.28 -6.54
CA PHE A 15 2.87 -0.64 -6.96
C PHE A 15 3.34 -1.95 -6.32
N ALA A 16 3.17 -2.09 -4.99
CA ALA A 16 3.58 -3.30 -4.29
C ALA A 16 2.86 -4.54 -4.83
N VAL A 17 1.56 -4.43 -5.12
CA VAL A 17 0.75 -5.50 -5.69
C VAL A 17 1.26 -5.89 -7.07
N ALA A 18 1.42 -4.91 -7.96
CA ALA A 18 1.91 -5.16 -9.31
C ALA A 18 3.32 -5.77 -9.30
N ALA A 19 4.21 -5.31 -8.41
CA ALA A 19 5.55 -5.84 -8.27
C ALA A 19 5.56 -7.27 -7.71
N CYS A 20 4.72 -7.59 -6.71
CA CYS A 20 4.57 -8.95 -6.21
C CYS A 20 4.07 -9.91 -7.31
N GLN A 21 3.11 -9.48 -8.16
CA GLN A 21 2.66 -10.29 -9.30
C GLN A 21 3.77 -10.60 -10.32
N GLN A 22 4.81 -9.76 -10.37
CA GLN A 22 5.99 -9.97 -11.21
C GLN A 22 7.11 -10.75 -10.49
N GLY A 23 6.86 -11.26 -9.29
CA GLY A 23 7.82 -12.05 -8.51
C GLY A 23 8.88 -11.23 -7.77
N PHE A 24 8.65 -9.93 -7.54
CA PHE A 24 9.54 -9.12 -6.70
C PHE A 24 9.21 -9.27 -5.22
N GLU A 25 10.26 -9.26 -4.38
CA GLU A 25 10.15 -9.16 -2.93
C GLU A 25 10.01 -7.70 -2.52
N ILE A 26 9.07 -7.40 -1.64
CA ILE A 26 8.69 -6.03 -1.25
C ILE A 26 8.86 -5.82 0.25
N ILE A 27 9.46 -4.69 0.64
CA ILE A 27 9.31 -4.10 1.97
C ILE A 27 8.58 -2.77 1.79
N LEU A 28 7.38 -2.66 2.34
CA LEU A 28 6.59 -1.45 2.34
C LEU A 28 6.66 -0.79 3.72
N LEU A 29 7.09 0.47 3.76
CA LEU A 29 7.15 1.30 4.97
C LEU A 29 5.99 2.29 4.95
N GLU A 30 5.23 2.38 6.03
CA GLU A 30 4.21 3.41 6.25
C GLU A 30 4.44 4.08 7.60
N LYS A 31 4.46 5.42 7.60
CA LYS A 31 4.68 6.23 8.80
C LYS A 31 3.53 6.08 9.80
N GLY A 32 2.30 6.01 9.29
CA GLY A 32 1.10 5.86 10.09
C GLY A 32 0.94 4.48 10.72
N PRO A 33 0.07 4.36 11.74
CA PRO A 33 -0.23 3.08 12.38
C PRO A 33 -1.12 2.16 11.51
N LYS A 34 -1.58 2.63 10.36
CA LYS A 34 -2.41 1.89 9.39
C LYS A 34 -2.01 2.25 7.96
N ILE A 35 -2.25 1.33 7.03
CA ILE A 35 -2.22 1.62 5.60
C ILE A 35 -3.23 2.74 5.27
N ALA A 36 -2.85 3.56 4.28
CA ALA A 36 -3.62 4.69 3.78
C ALA A 36 -3.99 5.70 4.88
N GLN A 37 -3.11 5.92 5.86
CA GLN A 37 -3.36 6.78 7.01
C GLN A 37 -3.86 8.18 6.60
N SER A 38 -3.19 8.83 5.64
CA SER A 38 -3.63 10.15 5.14
C SER A 38 -5.05 10.12 4.56
N VAL A 39 -5.41 9.08 3.79
CA VAL A 39 -6.77 8.93 3.24
C VAL A 39 -7.81 8.82 4.34
N ARG A 40 -7.48 8.11 5.44
CA ARG A 40 -8.38 7.96 6.58
C ARG A 40 -8.63 9.28 7.32
N GLU A 41 -7.65 10.19 7.36
CA GLU A 41 -7.79 11.49 8.03
C GLU A 41 -8.87 12.37 7.37
N TRP A 42 -9.00 12.30 6.05
CA TRP A 42 -10.07 12.94 5.29
C TRP A 42 -11.11 11.93 4.79
N GLY A 43 -11.28 10.78 5.46
CA GLY A 43 -12.10 9.68 4.97
C GLY A 43 -13.58 10.00 4.71
N HIS A 44 -14.11 11.09 5.26
CA HIS A 44 -15.46 11.58 5.00
C HIS A 44 -15.61 12.31 3.66
N VAL A 45 -14.50 12.70 3.02
CA VAL A 45 -14.49 13.44 1.75
C VAL A 45 -14.70 12.49 0.59
N THR A 46 -15.62 12.85 -0.32
CA THR A 46 -15.81 12.16 -1.61
C THR A 46 -14.66 12.47 -2.56
N LEU A 47 -14.09 11.43 -3.16
CA LEU A 47 -13.08 11.56 -4.20
C LEU A 47 -13.67 12.28 -5.43
N PHE A 48 -12.84 13.04 -6.12
CA PHE A 48 -13.23 13.74 -7.35
C PHE A 48 -13.24 12.82 -8.58
N SER A 49 -12.82 11.56 -8.42
CA SER A 49 -12.71 10.53 -9.44
C SER A 49 -13.62 9.36 -9.12
N PRO A 50 -14.27 8.75 -10.12
CA PRO A 50 -15.07 7.55 -9.92
C PRO A 50 -14.19 6.31 -9.71
N TRP A 51 -14.77 5.21 -9.25
CA TRP A 51 -14.06 3.94 -9.03
C TRP A 51 -13.32 3.43 -10.27
N SER A 52 -13.80 3.71 -11.48
CA SER A 52 -13.13 3.36 -12.74
C SER A 52 -11.70 3.90 -12.82
N LEU A 53 -11.47 5.11 -12.29
CA LEU A 53 -10.18 5.80 -12.33
C LEU A 53 -9.31 5.59 -11.08
N ASN A 54 -9.86 5.04 -10.00
CA ASN A 54 -9.17 4.86 -8.73
C ASN A 54 -8.64 3.44 -8.48
N ILE A 55 -8.93 2.49 -9.37
CA ILE A 55 -8.50 1.08 -9.24
C ILE A 55 -7.81 0.65 -10.54
N SER A 56 -6.59 0.13 -10.44
CA SER A 56 -5.86 -0.44 -11.58
C SER A 56 -6.47 -1.76 -12.08
N ASP A 57 -6.21 -2.10 -13.34
CA ASP A 57 -6.64 -3.38 -13.93
C ASP A 57 -6.03 -4.60 -13.20
N VAL A 58 -4.82 -4.47 -12.68
CA VAL A 58 -4.14 -5.50 -11.87
C VAL A 58 -4.96 -5.76 -10.60
N SER A 59 -5.33 -4.69 -9.90
CA SER A 59 -6.13 -4.76 -8.69
C SER A 59 -7.55 -5.26 -8.94
N ARG A 60 -8.17 -4.90 -10.06
CA ARG A 60 -9.50 -5.43 -10.46
C ARG A 60 -9.47 -6.95 -10.61
N LYS A 61 -8.40 -7.51 -11.20
CA LYS A 61 -8.23 -8.97 -11.32
C LYS A 61 -8.15 -9.63 -9.95
N ILE A 62 -7.37 -9.05 -9.01
CA ILE A 62 -7.27 -9.56 -7.64
C ILE A 62 -8.62 -9.53 -6.92
N LEU A 63 -9.37 -8.43 -7.01
CA LEU A 63 -10.72 -8.35 -6.44
C LEU A 63 -11.63 -9.47 -6.99
N SER A 64 -11.56 -9.71 -8.31
CA SER A 64 -12.29 -10.79 -8.96
C SER A 64 -11.84 -12.19 -8.50
N GLU A 65 -10.54 -12.43 -8.38
CA GLU A 65 -9.98 -13.70 -7.90
C GLU A 65 -10.38 -14.00 -6.45
N LEU A 66 -10.43 -12.96 -5.61
CA LEU A 66 -10.90 -13.06 -4.23
C LEU A 66 -12.43 -13.16 -4.13
N SER A 67 -13.16 -13.17 -5.25
CA SER A 67 -14.63 -13.14 -5.30
C SER A 67 -15.23 -11.99 -4.50
N LEU A 68 -14.52 -10.86 -4.45
CA LEU A 68 -14.99 -9.64 -3.80
C LEU A 68 -15.76 -8.77 -4.79
N PRO A 69 -16.82 -8.08 -4.33
CA PRO A 69 -17.58 -7.20 -5.20
C PRO A 69 -16.71 -6.06 -5.70
N ILE A 70 -16.71 -5.85 -7.02
CA ILE A 70 -16.08 -4.68 -7.62
C ILE A 70 -17.08 -3.52 -7.54
N PRO A 71 -16.71 -2.37 -6.94
CA PRO A 71 -17.60 -1.22 -6.85
C PRO A 71 -18.05 -0.73 -8.24
N SER A 72 -19.23 -0.11 -8.29
CA SER A 72 -19.77 0.49 -9.53
C SER A 72 -18.77 1.45 -10.15
N ALA A 73 -18.44 1.23 -11.43
CA ALA A 73 -17.38 1.96 -12.12
C ALA A 73 -17.59 3.48 -12.13
N GLU A 74 -18.84 3.94 -12.20
CA GLU A 74 -19.23 5.35 -12.33
C GLU A 74 -19.54 6.05 -11.00
N SER A 75 -19.56 5.32 -9.88
CA SER A 75 -19.79 5.95 -8.57
C SER A 75 -18.50 6.51 -7.97
N PHE A 76 -18.66 7.56 -7.16
CA PHE A 76 -17.57 8.29 -6.53
C PHE A 76 -17.47 7.89 -5.07
N PRO A 77 -16.39 7.21 -4.63
CA PRO A 77 -16.26 6.81 -3.24
C PRO A 77 -15.89 7.98 -2.34
N THR A 78 -16.29 7.90 -1.08
CA THR A 78 -15.60 8.59 0.03
C THR A 78 -14.23 7.99 0.29
N GLY A 79 -13.34 8.74 0.93
CA GLY A 79 -12.03 8.21 1.35
C GLY A 79 -12.16 6.95 2.23
N ASN A 80 -13.18 6.88 3.09
CA ASN A 80 -13.46 5.71 3.91
C ASN A 80 -13.92 4.51 3.08
N GLU A 81 -14.80 4.71 2.10
CA GLU A 81 -15.19 3.63 1.18
C GLU A 81 -14.00 3.15 0.37
N PHE A 82 -13.17 4.08 -0.13
CA PHE A 82 -11.95 3.76 -0.87
C PHE A 82 -10.99 2.91 -0.02
N VAL A 83 -10.83 3.24 1.26
CA VAL A 83 -9.98 2.47 2.17
C VAL A 83 -10.57 1.10 2.48
N LEU A 84 -11.82 1.05 2.94
CA LEU A 84 -12.45 -0.18 3.47
C LEU A 84 -12.75 -1.20 2.37
N GLN A 85 -13.26 -0.75 1.22
CA GLN A 85 -13.67 -1.65 0.15
C GLN A 85 -12.50 -2.05 -0.74
N TYR A 86 -11.38 -1.33 -0.69
CA TYR A 86 -10.30 -1.52 -1.65
C TYR A 86 -8.89 -1.53 -1.05
N LEU A 87 -8.42 -0.47 -0.41
CA LEU A 87 -7.01 -0.43 0.04
C LEU A 87 -6.70 -1.45 1.14
N GLU A 88 -7.64 -1.74 2.04
CA GLU A 88 -7.49 -2.82 3.04
C GLU A 88 -7.51 -4.22 2.40
N VAL A 89 -8.23 -4.39 1.28
CA VAL A 89 -8.21 -5.64 0.51
C VAL A 89 -6.83 -5.88 -0.08
N LEU A 90 -6.22 -4.83 -0.65
CA LEU A 90 -4.85 -4.92 -1.17
C LEU A 90 -3.83 -5.19 -0.07
N GLU A 91 -3.96 -4.53 1.09
CA GLU A 91 -3.12 -4.81 2.26
C GLU A 91 -3.21 -6.30 2.64
N LYS A 92 -4.42 -6.83 2.75
CA LYS A 92 -4.64 -8.24 3.11
C LYS A 92 -4.04 -9.18 2.07
N TRP A 93 -4.23 -8.89 0.79
CA TRP A 93 -3.64 -9.67 -0.30
C TRP A 93 -2.11 -9.65 -0.23
N LEU A 94 -1.50 -8.47 -0.04
CA LEU A 94 -0.05 -8.32 0.08
C LEU A 94 0.52 -9.10 1.27
N ARG A 95 -0.14 -9.05 2.43
CA ARG A 95 0.28 -9.83 3.61
C ARG A 95 0.22 -11.34 3.37
N ASN A 96 -0.74 -11.79 2.55
CA ASN A 96 -0.93 -13.19 2.24
C ASN A 96 -0.09 -13.67 1.04
N SER A 97 0.48 -12.77 0.25
CA SER A 97 1.26 -13.14 -0.95
C SER A 97 2.58 -13.83 -0.61
N GLY A 98 3.08 -13.67 0.63
CA GLY A 98 4.39 -14.17 1.04
C GLY A 98 5.58 -13.35 0.50
N HIS A 99 5.33 -12.41 -0.42
CA HIS A 99 6.34 -11.60 -1.10
C HIS A 99 6.36 -10.14 -0.63
N CYS A 100 5.52 -9.77 0.34
CA CYS A 100 5.46 -8.40 0.86
C CYS A 100 5.49 -8.36 2.39
N LYS A 101 6.43 -7.59 2.92
CA LYS A 101 6.47 -7.22 4.34
C LYS A 101 6.03 -5.77 4.51
N ILE A 102 4.91 -5.57 5.20
CA ILE A 102 4.35 -4.26 5.52
C ILE A 102 4.77 -3.85 6.93
N LEU A 103 5.50 -2.75 7.05
CA LEU A 103 5.98 -2.16 8.30
C LEU A 103 5.25 -0.83 8.55
N LEU A 104 4.30 -0.85 9.50
CA LEU A 104 3.55 0.31 9.95
C LEU A 104 4.33 1.06 11.04
N GLY A 105 3.99 2.33 11.30
CA GLY A 105 4.71 3.15 12.28
C GLY A 105 6.18 3.39 11.93
N SER A 106 6.54 3.25 10.66
CA SER A 106 7.92 3.22 10.17
C SER A 106 8.17 4.36 9.19
N GLU A 107 8.97 5.34 9.60
CA GLU A 107 9.31 6.51 8.80
C GLU A 107 10.68 6.35 8.14
N ALA A 108 10.76 6.60 6.83
CA ALA A 108 12.02 6.64 6.11
C ALA A 108 12.67 8.01 6.29
N LEU A 109 13.76 8.08 7.06
CA LEU A 109 14.45 9.34 7.37
C LEU A 109 15.41 9.78 6.26
N SER A 110 16.04 8.84 5.57
CA SER A 110 17.01 9.12 4.51
C SER A 110 17.12 7.95 3.54
N ILE A 111 17.33 8.25 2.26
CA ILE A 111 17.62 7.26 1.21
C ILE A 111 18.91 7.67 0.54
N GLY A 112 19.86 6.74 0.47
CA GLY A 112 21.16 6.95 -0.17
C GLY A 112 21.56 5.74 -0.99
N ARG A 113 22.48 5.94 -1.93
CA ARG A 113 23.13 4.82 -2.62
C ARG A 113 24.16 4.22 -1.67
N GLY A 114 24.11 2.91 -1.46
CA GLY A 114 25.13 2.22 -0.70
C GLY A 114 26.42 2.10 -1.51
N SER A 115 27.47 2.81 -1.10
CA SER A 115 28.84 2.37 -1.35
C SER A 115 29.37 1.73 -0.06
N TYR A 116 29.19 0.40 0.04
CA TYR A 116 29.68 -0.54 1.06
C TYR A 116 29.35 -0.30 2.56
N SER A 117 29.01 -1.42 3.23
CA SER A 117 28.92 -1.67 4.69
C SER A 117 27.91 -0.85 5.51
N LEU A 118 26.73 -1.44 5.79
CA LEU A 118 25.79 -0.95 6.80
C LEU A 118 26.39 -1.15 8.21
N HIS A 119 26.84 -0.07 8.86
CA HIS A 119 27.12 -0.06 10.30
C HIS A 119 25.83 0.29 11.05
N CYS A 120 25.31 -0.67 11.83
CA CYS A 120 24.12 -0.48 12.66
C CYS A 120 24.50 0.23 13.97
N GLY A 121 24.25 1.53 14.06
CA GLY A 121 24.34 2.29 15.30
C GLY A 121 23.08 2.05 16.15
N LYS A 122 23.17 1.19 17.16
CA LYS A 122 22.15 1.12 18.22
C LYS A 122 22.45 2.19 19.26
N SER A 123 21.65 3.24 19.33
CA SER A 123 21.57 4.08 20.53
C SER A 123 20.64 3.39 21.54
N PHE A 124 21.24 2.74 22.54
CA PHE A 124 20.52 2.43 23.78
C PHE A 124 20.52 3.72 24.61
N SER A 125 19.34 4.27 24.90
CA SER A 125 19.18 5.20 26.02
C SER A 125 18.92 4.38 27.27
N SER A 126 19.67 4.72 28.31
CA SER A 126 19.61 4.17 29.67
C SER A 126 18.43 4.78 30.44
#